data_AF-A0A6A4B1M5-F1
#
_entry.id   AF-A0A6A4B1M5-F1
#
_cell.length_a   1.000
_cell.length_b   1.000
_cell.length_c   1.000
_cell.angle_alpha   90.00
_cell.angle_beta   90.00
_cell.angle_gamma   90.00
#
_symmetry.space_group_name_H-M   'P 1'
#
loop_
_entity.id
_entity.type
_entity.pdbx_description
1 polymer ?
#
loop_
_entity_poly.entity_id
_entity_poly.type
_entity_poly.pdbx_seq_one_letter_code
_entity_poly.pdbx_strand_id
1 'polypeptide(L)'
;MRLVSSARSRLIRASAFRAAGAAVPDAIRLAVERVPSQCHYEAPRSFSSDAKDHDRPWKTPALHNPVAWQETVKPAILTFLKLEKHLMVPVKLVVPHGDDAWPEAAWGYPLGKHAVWLRKQWREGGHRIDQQHREELEEMGFAWDWSQYKWDRFVLPALRTFYDLNGHTDVPYDLCIPKGSPEWPDYLWGQRLGSRVSSIRNRNIFAKQVVADNDELK
;
A
#
# COMPACT_ATOMS: atom_id res chain seq x y z
N MET A 1 -13.54 15.47 -30.80
CA MET A 1 -12.10 15.22 -30.57
C MET A 1 -11.94 14.33 -29.35
N ARG A 2 -11.36 13.16 -29.60
CA ARG A 2 -11.00 11.99 -28.77
C ARG A 2 -11.20 12.06 -27.24
N LEU A 3 -12.22 11.32 -26.80
CA LEU A 3 -12.30 10.65 -25.49
C LEU A 3 -11.24 9.55 -25.44
N VAL A 4 -10.35 9.56 -24.45
CA VAL A 4 -9.48 8.40 -24.15
C VAL A 4 -9.99 7.74 -22.87
N SER A 5 -10.66 6.63 -23.11
CA SER A 5 -10.83 5.42 -22.30
C SER A 5 -10.01 5.35 -21.00
N SER A 6 -10.73 5.14 -19.89
CA SER A 6 -10.24 4.33 -18.77
C SER A 6 -11.39 3.52 -18.19
N ALA A 7 -11.98 2.68 -19.05
CA ALA A 7 -12.68 1.49 -18.60
C ALA A 7 -11.60 0.42 -18.40
N ARG A 8 -11.21 0.15 -17.15
CA ARG A 8 -10.45 -1.06 -16.82
C ARG A 8 -11.38 -2.04 -16.14
N SER A 9 -11.81 -3.00 -16.95
CA SER A 9 -12.40 -4.28 -16.55
C SER A 9 -11.67 -4.86 -15.34
N ARG A 10 -12.36 -4.94 -14.19
CA ARG A 10 -11.96 -5.81 -13.08
C ARG A 10 -12.57 -7.19 -13.32
N LEU A 11 -12.00 -7.94 -14.28
CA LEU A 11 -12.17 -9.39 -14.35
C LEU A 11 -10.96 -10.03 -13.67
N ILE A 12 -11.04 -10.20 -12.34
CA ILE A 12 -10.23 -11.22 -11.69
C ILE A 12 -11.08 -12.49 -11.70
N ARG A 13 -10.70 -13.39 -12.59
CA ARG A 13 -11.22 -14.74 -12.75
C ARG A 13 -11.22 -15.43 -11.39
N ALA A 14 -12.42 -15.66 -10.84
CA ALA A 14 -12.61 -16.53 -9.70
C ALA A 14 -12.18 -17.95 -10.11
N SER A 15 -11.00 -18.37 -9.68
CA SER A 15 -10.66 -19.79 -9.60
C SER A 15 -11.51 -20.40 -8.51
N ALA A 16 -12.59 -21.07 -8.91
CA ALA A 16 -13.40 -21.91 -8.08
C ALA A 16 -12.55 -23.04 -7.47
N PHE A 17 -12.12 -22.89 -6.23
CA PHE A 17 -11.71 -24.02 -5.41
C PHE A 17 -12.97 -24.63 -4.80
N ARG A 18 -13.43 -25.71 -5.43
CA ARG A 18 -14.47 -26.59 -4.90
C ARG A 18 -13.83 -27.41 -3.77
N ALA A 19 -13.92 -26.91 -2.54
CA ALA A 19 -13.62 -27.72 -1.37
C ALA A 19 -14.88 -28.54 -1.02
N ALA A 20 -14.73 -29.86 -1.07
CA ALA A 20 -15.74 -30.82 -0.66
C ALA A 20 -16.10 -30.63 0.83
N GLY A 21 -17.35 -30.95 1.16
CA GLY A 21 -17.93 -30.73 2.48
C GLY A 21 -17.14 -31.35 3.62
N ALA A 22 -16.97 -30.57 4.68
CA ALA A 22 -16.70 -31.04 6.02
C ALA A 22 -17.50 -30.16 6.99
N ALA A 23 -18.08 -30.80 7.99
CA ALA A 23 -19.07 -30.28 8.92
C ALA A 23 -18.71 -28.91 9.51
N VAL A 24 -19.73 -28.05 9.62
CA VAL A 24 -19.73 -26.76 10.33
C VAL A 24 -19.29 -26.99 11.78
N PRO A 25 -18.11 -26.51 12.21
CA PRO A 25 -17.87 -26.22 13.61
C PRO A 25 -18.45 -24.84 13.89
N ASP A 26 -19.18 -24.75 14.99
CA ASP A 26 -19.82 -23.56 15.53
C ASP A 26 -19.07 -22.27 15.18
N ALA A 27 -19.77 -21.31 14.57
CA ALA A 27 -19.22 -20.02 14.21
C ALA A 27 -18.63 -19.38 15.46
N ILE A 28 -17.30 -19.35 15.54
CA ILE A 28 -16.58 -18.55 16.52
C ILE A 28 -16.86 -17.11 16.12
N ARG A 29 -17.99 -16.57 16.60
CA ARG A 29 -18.16 -15.13 16.79
C ARG A 29 -16.86 -14.69 17.44
N LEU A 30 -16.12 -13.81 16.78
CA LEU A 30 -15.01 -13.12 17.42
C LEU A 30 -15.62 -12.47 18.65
N ALA A 31 -15.51 -13.14 19.79
CA ALA A 31 -15.79 -12.55 21.06
C ALA A 31 -14.88 -11.34 21.07
N VAL A 32 -15.49 -10.16 21.13
CA VAL A 32 -14.79 -8.91 21.38
C VAL A 32 -14.29 -9.01 22.82
N GLU A 33 -13.36 -9.93 23.07
CA GLU A 33 -12.53 -9.88 24.24
C GLU A 33 -11.81 -8.55 24.13
N ARG A 34 -12.03 -7.70 25.13
CA ARG A 34 -11.29 -6.45 25.30
C ARG A 34 -9.83 -6.82 25.50
N VAL A 35 -9.12 -7.02 24.38
CA VAL A 35 -7.67 -7.18 24.37
C VAL A 35 -7.10 -5.87 24.92
N PRO A 36 -6.15 -5.90 25.88
CA PRO A 36 -5.58 -4.71 26.45
C PRO A 36 -5.01 -3.83 25.34
N SER A 37 -5.13 -2.52 25.50
CA SER A 37 -4.90 -1.43 24.54
C SER A 37 -3.48 -1.35 23.93
N GLN A 38 -2.66 -2.38 24.08
CA GLN A 38 -1.30 -2.48 23.57
C GLN A 38 -1.28 -3.27 22.25
N CYS A 39 -2.01 -2.76 21.26
CA CYS A 39 -1.64 -3.04 19.88
C CYS A 39 -0.30 -2.33 19.64
N HIS A 40 0.79 -3.08 19.72
CA HIS A 40 2.10 -2.67 19.20
C HIS A 40 1.98 -2.53 17.68
N TYR A 41 1.45 -1.39 17.25
CA TYR A 41 1.64 -0.88 15.92
C TYR A 41 3.13 -0.56 15.82
N GLU A 42 3.90 -1.48 15.26
CA GLU A 42 5.21 -1.15 14.75
C GLU A 42 4.97 -0.17 13.62
N ALA A 43 5.31 1.10 13.87
CA ALA A 43 5.38 2.07 12.80
C ALA A 43 6.27 1.46 11.69
N PRO A 44 5.88 1.63 10.41
CA PRO A 44 6.73 1.24 9.28
C PRO A 44 8.14 1.73 9.58
N ARG A 45 9.14 0.87 9.31
CA ARG A 45 10.55 1.13 9.65
C ARG A 45 10.83 2.61 9.40
N SER A 46 11.07 3.34 10.47
CA SER A 46 11.37 4.76 10.36
C SER A 46 12.74 4.83 9.69
N PHE A 47 12.75 5.10 8.39
CA PHE A 47 13.97 5.41 7.67
C PHE A 47 14.45 6.79 8.17
N SER A 48 15.15 6.79 9.32
CA SER A 48 15.80 7.97 9.87
C SER A 48 17.07 8.23 9.07
N SER A 49 17.25 9.48 8.65
CA SER A 49 18.44 9.92 7.93
C SER A 49 19.41 10.55 8.92
N ASP A 50 20.31 9.74 9.49
CA ASP A 50 21.42 10.22 10.34
C ASP A 50 22.68 10.58 9.51
N ALA A 51 22.55 10.69 8.18
CA ALA A 51 23.68 10.93 7.29
C ALA A 51 24.14 12.40 7.31
N LYS A 52 25.32 12.63 7.93
CA LYS A 52 26.08 13.88 7.89
C LYS A 52 26.33 14.33 6.43
N ASP A 53 26.28 15.64 6.22
CA ASP A 53 26.00 16.33 4.95
C ASP A 53 27.15 16.39 3.92
N HIS A 54 28.19 15.55 4.01
CA HIS A 54 29.43 15.81 3.27
C HIS A 54 29.77 14.86 2.11
N ASP A 55 29.16 13.67 1.99
CA ASP A 55 29.50 12.70 0.92
C ASP A 55 28.28 12.21 0.11
N ARG A 56 27.32 13.08 -0.22
CA ARG A 56 26.16 12.67 -1.04
C ARG A 56 26.45 12.79 -2.54
N PRO A 57 26.48 11.68 -3.31
CA PRO A 57 26.41 11.76 -4.77
C PRO A 57 25.05 12.32 -5.25
N TRP A 58 23.99 12.20 -4.43
CA TRP A 58 22.62 12.55 -4.80
C TRP A 58 22.07 13.74 -3.99
N LYS A 59 22.33 14.98 -4.44
CA LYS A 59 21.63 16.18 -3.91
C LYS A 59 20.21 16.32 -4.47
N THR A 60 19.99 15.87 -5.70
CA THR A 60 18.71 15.91 -6.42
C THR A 60 18.38 14.55 -7.02
N PRO A 61 17.10 14.14 -7.09
CA PRO A 61 16.72 12.90 -7.74
C PRO A 61 17.07 12.94 -9.23
N ALA A 62 17.58 11.83 -9.77
CA ALA A 62 17.83 11.67 -11.19
C ALA A 62 16.53 11.33 -11.94
N LEU A 63 15.74 12.36 -12.28
CA LEU A 63 14.36 12.21 -12.76
C LEU A 63 14.23 11.74 -14.22
N HIS A 64 15.19 12.08 -15.07
CA HIS A 64 15.16 11.82 -16.52
C HIS A 64 16.39 11.05 -17.02
N ASN A 65 17.17 10.46 -16.13
CA ASN A 65 18.37 9.73 -16.50
C ASN A 65 18.05 8.23 -16.59
N PRO A 66 18.06 7.63 -17.80
CA PRO A 66 17.72 6.22 -17.99
C PRO A 66 18.74 5.26 -17.36
N VAL A 67 20.02 5.66 -17.28
CA VAL A 67 21.06 4.87 -16.60
C VAL A 67 20.79 4.87 -15.09
N ALA A 68 20.57 6.05 -14.51
CA ALA A 68 20.22 6.15 -13.09
C ALA A 68 18.92 5.40 -12.77
N TRP A 69 17.94 5.39 -13.69
CA TRP A 69 16.72 4.61 -13.52
C TRP A 69 17.02 3.12 -13.34
N GLN A 70 17.78 2.53 -14.27
CA GLN A 70 18.07 1.09 -14.25
C GLN A 70 19.02 0.70 -13.12
N GLU A 71 20.03 1.51 -12.81
CA GLU A 71 21.06 1.17 -11.83
C GLU A 71 20.69 1.52 -10.39
N THR A 72 19.85 2.54 -10.18
CA THR A 72 19.56 3.07 -8.84
C THR A 72 18.08 3.01 -8.49
N VAL A 73 17.21 3.61 -9.32
CA VAL A 73 15.81 3.85 -8.94
C VAL A 73 15.02 2.55 -8.94
N LYS A 74 15.06 1.79 -10.04
CA LYS A 74 14.33 0.54 -10.18
C LYS A 74 14.78 -0.50 -9.15
N PRO A 75 16.09 -0.77 -8.93
CA PRO A 75 16.55 -1.65 -7.87
C PRO A 75 16.10 -1.21 -6.46
N ALA A 76 16.11 0.10 -6.18
CA ALA A 76 15.63 0.62 -4.90
C ALA A 76 14.12 0.42 -4.72
N ILE A 77 13.32 0.64 -5.77
CA ILE A 77 11.86 0.39 -5.75
C ILE A 77 11.58 -1.10 -5.54
N LEU A 78 12.28 -1.99 -6.23
CA LEU A 78 12.14 -3.44 -6.07
C LEU A 78 12.52 -3.91 -4.67
N THR A 79 13.59 -3.33 -4.11
CA THR A 79 14.00 -3.59 -2.72
C THR A 79 12.90 -3.15 -1.75
N PHE A 80 12.37 -1.94 -1.92
CA PHE A 80 11.27 -1.43 -1.10
C PHE A 80 10.04 -2.34 -1.19
N LEU A 81 9.67 -2.78 -2.40
CA LEU A 81 8.57 -3.73 -2.61
C LEU A 81 8.85 -5.07 -1.89
N LYS A 82 10.08 -5.57 -1.94
CA LYS A 82 10.46 -6.83 -1.27
C LYS A 82 10.32 -6.72 0.25
N LEU A 83 10.70 -5.58 0.83
CA LEU A 83 10.67 -5.31 2.27
C LEU A 83 9.25 -5.05 2.78
N GLU A 84 8.53 -4.12 2.15
CA GLU A 84 7.25 -3.61 2.64
C GLU A 84 6.03 -4.30 2.00
N LYS A 85 6.23 -5.13 0.97
CA LYS A 85 5.17 -5.84 0.21
C LYS A 85 4.13 -4.92 -0.44
N HIS A 86 4.46 -3.64 -0.58
CA HIS A 86 3.66 -2.61 -1.23
C HIS A 86 4.54 -1.49 -1.79
N LEU A 87 4.06 -0.70 -2.77
CA LEU A 87 4.79 0.46 -3.32
C LEU A 87 4.31 1.81 -2.78
N MET A 88 3.89 1.86 -1.51
CA MET A 88 3.61 3.13 -0.83
C MET A 88 4.88 3.80 -0.32
N VAL A 89 5.71 4.26 -1.26
CA VAL A 89 7.01 4.89 -0.94
C VAL A 89 6.79 6.16 -0.09
N PRO A 90 7.31 6.22 1.16
CA PRO A 90 7.21 7.37 2.04
C PRO A 90 7.95 8.58 1.47
N VAL A 91 7.41 9.78 1.68
CA VAL A 91 8.00 11.03 1.14
C VAL A 91 9.42 11.28 1.65
N LYS A 92 9.67 10.96 2.92
CA LYS A 92 10.97 11.18 3.58
C LYS A 92 11.97 10.05 3.35
N LEU A 93 11.59 8.99 2.61
CA LEU A 93 12.49 7.86 2.37
C LEU A 93 13.72 8.34 1.59
N VAL A 94 14.86 8.24 2.25
CA VAL A 94 16.18 8.25 1.64
C VAL A 94 16.74 6.86 1.87
N VAL A 95 17.29 6.25 0.83
CA VAL A 95 17.89 4.92 0.95
C VAL A 95 19.02 4.99 1.98
N PRO A 96 18.99 4.16 3.04
CA PRO A 96 20.02 4.18 4.08
C PRO A 96 21.38 3.76 3.51
N HIS A 97 22.46 4.32 4.05
CA HIS A 97 23.82 3.90 3.73
C HIS A 97 24.21 2.67 4.55
N GLY A 98 24.96 1.75 3.95
CA GLY A 98 25.50 0.58 4.64
C GLY A 98 24.44 -0.44 5.06
N ASP A 99 23.23 -0.35 4.50
CA ASP A 99 22.20 -1.39 4.66
C ASP A 99 22.27 -2.32 3.45
N ASP A 100 22.74 -3.55 3.68
CA ASP A 100 22.91 -4.60 2.66
C ASP A 100 21.58 -5.02 2.02
N ALA A 101 20.44 -4.66 2.61
CA ALA A 101 19.15 -4.88 1.97
C ALA A 101 19.00 -4.03 0.70
N TRP A 102 19.69 -2.89 0.63
CA TRP A 102 19.60 -1.94 -0.48
C TRP A 102 20.83 -2.02 -1.38
N PRO A 103 20.66 -1.84 -2.70
CA PRO A 103 21.78 -1.80 -3.62
C PRO A 103 22.67 -0.60 -3.33
N GLU A 104 23.99 -0.82 -3.32
CA GLU A 104 24.99 0.20 -3.00
C GLU A 104 24.85 1.46 -3.87
N ALA A 105 24.56 1.29 -5.16
CA ALA A 105 24.33 2.38 -6.10
C ALA A 105 23.15 3.30 -5.71
N ALA A 106 22.19 2.76 -4.96
CA ALA A 106 21.03 3.52 -4.48
C ALA A 106 21.25 4.15 -3.10
N TRP A 107 22.33 3.86 -2.38
CA TRP A 107 22.55 4.43 -1.05
C TRP A 107 22.57 5.97 -1.08
N GLY A 108 21.85 6.58 -0.15
CA GLY A 108 21.65 8.02 -0.09
C GLY A 108 20.68 8.58 -1.14
N TYR A 109 20.11 7.74 -2.02
CA TYR A 109 19.18 8.20 -3.04
C TYR A 109 17.86 8.67 -2.41
N PRO A 110 17.35 9.88 -2.77
CA PRO A 110 16.10 10.41 -2.23
C PRO A 110 14.86 9.78 -2.91
N LEU A 111 14.66 8.47 -2.71
CA LEU A 111 13.61 7.68 -3.35
C LEU A 111 12.20 8.23 -3.09
N GLY A 112 11.95 8.72 -1.88
CA GLY A 112 10.69 9.35 -1.50
C GLY A 112 10.38 10.62 -2.30
N LYS A 113 11.38 11.47 -2.52
CA LYS A 113 11.23 12.68 -3.36
C LYS A 113 11.00 12.30 -4.82
N HIS A 114 11.70 11.27 -5.32
CA HIS A 114 11.48 10.76 -6.66
C HIS A 114 10.03 10.26 -6.83
N ALA A 115 9.52 9.47 -5.88
CA ALA A 115 8.15 8.98 -5.89
C ALA A 115 7.11 10.11 -5.85
N VAL A 116 7.36 11.19 -5.09
CA VAL A 116 6.51 12.39 -5.10
C VAL A 116 6.49 13.06 -6.47
N TRP A 117 7.66 13.17 -7.12
CA TRP A 117 7.76 13.72 -8.46
C TRP A 117 6.98 12.87 -9.48
N LEU A 118 7.13 11.54 -9.45
CA LEU A 118 6.38 10.63 -10.33
C LEU A 118 4.87 10.82 -10.18
N ARG A 119 4.36 10.87 -8.95
CA ARG A 119 2.93 11.08 -8.68
C ARG A 119 2.45 12.45 -9.13
N LYS A 120 3.29 13.49 -9.02
CA LYS A 120 2.99 14.82 -9.56
C LYS A 120 2.86 14.76 -11.07
N GLN A 121 3.84 14.15 -11.76
CA GLN A 121 3.81 14.04 -13.22
C GLN A 121 2.63 13.23 -13.74
N TRP A 122 2.28 12.14 -13.06
CA TRP A 122 1.10 11.34 -13.40
C TRP A 122 -0.20 12.16 -13.32
N ARG A 123 -0.37 12.99 -12.28
CA ARG A 123 -1.53 13.91 -12.16
C ARG A 123 -1.54 15.00 -13.24
N GLU A 124 -0.37 15.43 -13.70
CA GLU A 124 -0.19 16.41 -14.78
C GLU A 124 -0.26 15.78 -16.19
N GLY A 125 -0.77 14.54 -16.31
CA GLY A 125 -0.99 13.85 -17.58
C GLY A 125 0.14 12.90 -18.01
N GLY A 126 1.19 12.74 -17.19
CA GLY A 126 2.21 11.69 -17.36
C GLY A 126 3.21 11.92 -18.48
N HIS A 127 3.14 13.03 -19.22
CA HIS A 127 3.94 13.29 -20.41
C HIS A 127 5.46 13.45 -20.17
N ARG A 128 5.88 13.66 -18.92
CA ARG A 128 7.32 13.81 -18.56
C ARG A 128 7.95 12.53 -18.01
N ILE A 129 7.15 11.47 -17.83
CA ILE A 129 7.65 10.17 -17.43
C ILE A 129 7.95 9.43 -18.72
N ASP A 130 9.16 8.89 -18.83
CA ASP A 130 9.50 8.04 -19.96
C ASP A 130 8.53 6.85 -20.04
N GLN A 131 8.13 6.48 -21.27
CA GLN A 131 7.12 5.45 -21.49
C GLN A 131 7.58 4.10 -20.91
N GLN A 132 8.85 3.75 -21.06
CA GLN A 132 9.40 2.52 -20.52
C GLN A 132 9.35 2.52 -18.98
N HIS A 133 9.76 3.63 -18.35
CA HIS A 133 9.71 3.74 -16.88
C HIS A 133 8.29 3.64 -16.35
N ARG A 134 7.32 4.21 -17.08
CA ARG A 134 5.90 4.14 -16.73
C ARG A 134 5.38 2.71 -16.78
N GLU A 135 5.68 1.98 -17.85
CA GLU A 135 5.27 0.57 -18.00
C GLU A 135 5.87 -0.31 -16.90
N GLU A 136 7.16 -0.15 -16.61
CA GLU A 136 7.82 -0.87 -15.51
C GLU A 136 7.17 -0.55 -14.15
N LEU A 137 6.85 0.73 -13.88
CA LEU A 137 6.16 1.14 -12.65
C LEU A 137 4.75 0.57 -12.54
N GLU A 138 4.05 0.44 -13.66
CA GLU A 138 2.73 -0.15 -13.71
C GLU A 138 2.76 -1.65 -13.45
N GLU A 139 3.72 -2.37 -14.05
CA GLU A 139 3.96 -3.79 -13.80
C GLU A 139 4.31 -4.06 -12.33
N MET A 140 5.10 -3.19 -11.71
CA MET A 140 5.45 -3.27 -10.28
C MET A 140 4.29 -2.88 -9.34
N GLY A 141 3.16 -2.37 -9.86
CA GLY A 141 2.03 -1.94 -9.06
C GLY A 141 2.32 -0.68 -8.24
N PHE A 142 3.00 0.30 -8.82
CA PHE A 142 3.33 1.56 -8.15
C PHE A 142 2.06 2.30 -7.69
N ALA A 143 2.08 2.79 -6.44
CA ALA A 143 0.99 3.54 -5.85
C ALA A 143 0.97 5.00 -6.38
N TRP A 144 0.40 5.19 -7.57
CA TRP A 144 0.20 6.50 -8.21
C TRP A 144 -0.74 7.40 -7.39
N ASP A 145 -1.93 6.89 -7.08
CA ASP A 145 -2.88 7.53 -6.17
C ASP A 145 -2.83 6.84 -4.80
N TRP A 146 -2.42 7.58 -3.78
CA TRP A 146 -2.32 7.08 -2.41
C TRP A 146 -3.66 6.66 -1.82
N SER A 147 -4.72 7.40 -2.13
CA SER A 147 -6.04 7.14 -1.57
C SER A 147 -6.62 5.88 -2.20
N GLN A 148 -6.57 5.81 -3.53
CA GLN A 148 -7.05 4.65 -4.27
C GLN A 148 -6.25 3.39 -3.90
N TYR A 149 -4.92 3.48 -3.89
CA TYR A 149 -4.08 2.33 -3.55
C TYR A 149 -4.33 1.85 -2.12
N LYS A 150 -4.43 2.77 -1.14
CA LYS A 150 -4.74 2.37 0.25
C LYS A 150 -6.09 1.69 0.37
N TRP A 151 -7.07 2.21 -0.35
CA TRP A 151 -8.40 1.66 -0.36
C TRP A 151 -8.40 0.23 -0.91
N ASP A 152 -7.93 0.05 -2.13
CA ASP A 152 -7.93 -1.25 -2.82
C ASP A 152 -7.04 -2.28 -2.11
N ARG A 153 -5.88 -1.86 -1.57
CA ARG A 153 -4.90 -2.77 -0.99
C ARG A 153 -5.16 -3.09 0.47
N PHE A 154 -5.67 -2.16 1.27
CA PHE A 154 -5.76 -2.35 2.72
C PHE A 154 -7.19 -2.24 3.25
N VAL A 155 -7.91 -1.17 2.91
CA VAL A 155 -9.21 -0.87 3.54
C VAL A 155 -10.28 -1.83 3.06
N LEU A 156 -10.47 -1.96 1.75
CA LEU A 156 -11.52 -2.78 1.17
C LEU A 156 -11.33 -4.28 1.49
N PRO A 157 -10.13 -4.88 1.35
CA PRO A 157 -9.91 -6.26 1.76
C PRO A 157 -10.17 -6.48 3.25
N ALA A 158 -9.76 -5.55 4.12
CA ALA A 158 -9.99 -5.66 5.55
C ALA A 158 -11.48 -5.58 5.92
N LEU A 159 -12.25 -4.73 5.24
CA LEU A 159 -13.70 -4.66 5.42
C LEU A 159 -14.41 -5.93 4.94
N ARG A 160 -13.98 -6.51 3.82
CA ARG A 160 -14.50 -7.80 3.32
C ARG A 160 -14.25 -8.92 4.32
N THR A 161 -13.01 -9.07 4.79
CA THR A 161 -12.68 -10.06 5.83
C THR A 161 -13.48 -9.84 7.11
N PHE A 162 -13.66 -8.58 7.54
CA PHE A 162 -14.48 -8.30 8.72
C PHE A 162 -15.96 -8.71 8.52
N TYR A 163 -16.51 -8.41 7.35
CA TYR A 163 -17.88 -8.78 6.98
C TYR A 163 -18.05 -10.30 6.92
N ASP A 164 -17.12 -11.03 6.32
CA ASP A 164 -17.16 -12.49 6.25
C ASP A 164 -17.16 -13.15 7.63
N LEU A 165 -16.46 -12.54 8.60
CA LEU A 165 -16.35 -13.04 9.98
C LEU A 165 -17.54 -12.67 10.87
N ASN A 166 -18.18 -11.52 10.65
CA ASN A 166 -19.18 -10.96 11.57
C ASN A 166 -20.58 -10.81 10.96
N GLY A 167 -20.70 -10.86 9.64
CA GLY A 167 -21.94 -10.64 8.88
C GLY A 167 -22.38 -9.17 8.81
N HIS A 168 -21.54 -8.23 9.23
CA HIS A 168 -21.82 -6.79 9.16
C HIS A 168 -20.53 -5.97 9.02
N THR A 169 -20.66 -4.72 8.57
CA THR A 169 -19.54 -3.77 8.45
C THR A 169 -19.43 -2.81 9.64
N ASP A 170 -20.15 -3.07 10.75
CA ASP A 170 -20.02 -2.27 11.96
C ASP A 170 -18.74 -2.57 12.77
N VAL A 171 -17.64 -1.95 12.35
CA VAL A 171 -16.31 -2.16 12.93
C VAL A 171 -16.14 -1.34 14.22
N PRO A 172 -15.83 -1.97 15.37
CA PRO A 172 -15.50 -1.27 16.62
C PRO A 172 -14.26 -0.37 16.46
N TYR A 173 -14.25 0.81 17.08
CA TYR A 173 -13.17 1.80 16.95
C TYR A 173 -11.78 1.23 17.31
N ASP A 174 -11.71 0.44 18.37
CA ASP A 174 -10.45 -0.13 18.88
C ASP A 174 -10.00 -1.39 18.13
N LEU A 175 -10.75 -1.85 17.12
CA LEU A 175 -10.38 -3.05 16.37
C LEU A 175 -9.03 -2.84 15.68
N CYS A 176 -8.07 -3.63 16.13
CA CYS A 176 -6.80 -3.83 15.48
C CYS A 176 -6.73 -5.27 15.00
N ILE A 177 -6.26 -5.46 13.77
CA ILE A 177 -6.08 -6.80 13.21
C ILE A 177 -4.94 -7.48 13.96
N PRO A 178 -5.16 -8.62 14.64
CA PRO A 178 -4.11 -9.31 15.37
C PRO A 178 -3.05 -9.87 14.42
N LYS A 179 -1.79 -9.85 14.84
CA LYS A 179 -0.70 -10.51 14.10
C LYS A 179 -0.84 -12.03 14.25
N GLY A 180 -0.61 -12.79 13.18
CA GLY A 180 -0.69 -14.25 13.20
C GLY A 180 -2.10 -14.82 13.03
N SER A 181 -3.11 -13.98 12.81
CA SER A 181 -4.51 -14.43 12.64
C SER A 181 -4.66 -15.14 11.29
N PRO A 182 -5.07 -16.41 11.24
CA PRO A 182 -5.25 -17.13 9.98
C PRO A 182 -6.40 -16.59 9.13
N GLU A 183 -7.36 -15.90 9.76
CA GLU A 183 -8.52 -15.30 9.10
C GLU A 183 -8.16 -14.05 8.30
N TRP A 184 -7.04 -13.41 8.65
CA TRP A 184 -6.61 -12.15 8.06
C TRP A 184 -5.36 -12.35 7.20
N PRO A 185 -5.33 -11.79 5.97
CA PRO A 185 -4.10 -11.69 5.21
C PRO A 185 -2.96 -11.04 6.02
N ASP A 186 -1.76 -11.60 5.89
CA ASP A 186 -0.56 -11.19 6.63
C ASP A 186 -0.25 -9.69 6.52
N TYR A 187 -0.41 -9.10 5.34
CA TYR A 187 -0.16 -7.69 5.07
C TYR A 187 -1.19 -6.73 5.71
N LEU A 188 -2.29 -7.24 6.27
CA LEU A 188 -3.28 -6.46 7.02
C LEU A 188 -3.03 -6.48 8.54
N TRP A 189 -2.17 -7.38 9.02
CA TRP A 189 -1.89 -7.52 10.44
C TRP A 189 -1.35 -6.23 11.07
N GLY A 190 -1.74 -5.98 12.32
CA GLY A 190 -1.36 -4.79 13.09
C GLY A 190 -2.04 -3.49 12.64
N GLN A 191 -2.90 -3.52 11.60
CA GLN A 191 -3.64 -2.33 11.19
C GLN A 191 -4.80 -2.04 12.13
N ARG A 192 -4.90 -0.76 12.52
CA ARG A 192 -6.03 -0.21 13.29
C ARG A 192 -7.22 0.03 12.38
N LEU A 193 -7.90 -1.04 11.99
CA LEU A 193 -9.06 -1.01 11.09
C LEU A 193 -10.19 -0.14 11.67
N GLY A 194 -10.50 -0.28 12.96
CA GLY A 194 -11.57 0.48 13.62
C GLY A 194 -11.41 1.99 13.54
N SER A 195 -10.21 2.47 13.88
CA SER A 195 -9.86 3.90 13.78
C SER A 195 -9.96 4.42 12.33
N ARG A 196 -9.57 3.57 11.36
CA ARG A 196 -9.70 3.88 9.93
C ARG A 196 -11.16 4.01 9.50
N VAL A 197 -12.00 3.04 9.87
CA VAL A 197 -13.45 3.03 9.54
C VAL A 197 -14.17 4.19 10.20
N SER A 198 -13.87 4.49 11.46
CA SER A 198 -14.39 5.69 12.13
C SER A 198 -13.99 6.98 11.40
N SER A 199 -12.76 7.07 10.91
CA SER A 199 -12.33 8.22 10.10
C SER A 199 -13.07 8.30 8.78
N ILE A 200 -13.37 7.17 8.11
CA ILE A 200 -14.19 7.12 6.89
C ILE A 200 -15.58 7.69 7.16
N ARG A 201 -16.25 7.21 8.22
CA ARG A 201 -17.60 7.64 8.62
C ARG A 201 -17.66 9.11 9.00
N ASN A 202 -16.71 9.58 9.81
CA ASN A 202 -16.79 10.89 10.46
C ASN A 202 -16.05 12.01 9.70
N ARG A 203 -15.03 11.67 8.92
CA ARG A 203 -14.17 12.65 8.22
C ARG A 203 -14.26 12.56 6.70
N ASN A 204 -15.12 11.68 6.19
CA ASN A 204 -15.34 11.46 4.76
C ASN A 204 -14.03 11.20 3.99
N ILE A 205 -13.06 10.56 4.63
CA ILE A 205 -11.85 10.09 3.93
C ILE A 205 -12.24 8.96 2.99
N PHE A 206 -11.60 8.88 1.83
CA PHE A 206 -11.94 7.93 0.77
C PHE A 206 -13.37 8.07 0.19
N ALA A 207 -14.00 9.25 0.30
CA ALA A 207 -15.37 9.48 -0.19
C ALA A 207 -15.63 8.96 -1.61
N LYS A 208 -14.69 9.20 -2.54
CA LYS A 208 -14.79 8.75 -3.93
C LYS A 208 -14.82 7.22 -4.04
N GLN A 209 -14.01 6.55 -3.23
CA GLN A 209 -13.90 5.10 -3.22
C GLN A 209 -15.11 4.44 -2.57
N VAL A 210 -15.58 5.00 -1.43
CA VAL A 210 -16.80 4.53 -0.76
C VAL A 210 -18.00 4.62 -1.69
N VAL A 211 -18.13 5.71 -2.45
CA VAL A 211 -19.21 5.86 -3.44
C VAL A 211 -19.06 4.85 -4.58
N ALA A 212 -17.86 4.63 -5.07
CA ALA A 212 -17.60 3.68 -6.17
C ALA A 212 -17.90 2.23 -5.77
N ASP A 213 -17.55 1.83 -4.55
CA ASP A 213 -17.70 0.45 -4.05
C ASP A 213 -18.89 0.30 -3.09
N ASN A 214 -19.85 1.23 -3.13
CA ASN A 214 -20.97 1.30 -2.18
C ASN A 214 -21.81 0.01 -2.19
N ASP A 215 -21.95 -0.64 -3.34
CA ASP A 215 -22.73 -1.88 -3.46
C ASP A 215 -22.05 -3.08 -2.81
N GLU A 216 -20.73 -3.03 -2.59
CA GLU A 216 -20.01 -4.07 -1.85
C GLU A 216 -20.01 -3.87 -0.33
N LEU A 217 -20.40 -2.68 0.14
CA LEU A 217 -20.35 -2.29 1.55
C LEU A 217 -21.70 -2.40 2.28
N LYS A 218 -22.76 -2.80 1.57
CA LYS A 218 -24.12 -3.02 2.08
C LYS A 218 -24.28 -4.45 2.59
#